data_AF-A0A4Y3VNU3-F1
#
_entry.id   AF-A0A4Y3VNU3-F1
#
_cell.length_a   1.000
_cell.length_b   1.000
_cell.length_c   1.000
_cell.angle_alpha   90.00
_cell.angle_beta   90.00
_cell.angle_gamma   90.00
#
_symmetry.space_group_name_H-M   'P 1'
#
loop_
_entity.id
_entity.type
_entity.pdbx_description
1 polymer ?
#
loop_
_entity_poly.entity_id
_entity_poly.type
_entity_poly.pdbx_seq_one_letter_code
_entity_poly.pdbx_strand_id
1 'polypeptide(L)'
;MERIGSALLTGFGLVWWLAGTSAVGEPLWPVAALAGCALAAGVWRTGRGRGKPGTAPPPDVRRRFVWVNALQWLAIAVVAFGASKAGVPELIPALVAVVVGVHFLPLATLFGQRRFHLTGALLVVAGVAGAAIGLVGAPASAVQMTVGFAAAIILWGTASLGLPEMGQDTDRPEAEPTGTP
;
A
#
# COMPACT_ATOMS: atom_id res chain seq x y z
N MET A 1 -7.03 15.18 0.53
CA MET A 1 -6.26 14.04 -0.01
C MET A 1 -6.63 12.71 0.65
N GLU A 2 -7.04 12.71 1.93
CA GLU A 2 -7.34 11.49 2.71
C GLU A 2 -8.34 10.53 2.05
N ARG A 3 -9.43 11.05 1.46
CA ARG A 3 -10.41 10.24 0.72
C ARG A 3 -9.83 9.54 -0.51
N ILE A 4 -8.97 10.21 -1.27
CA ILE A 4 -8.33 9.65 -2.47
C ILE A 4 -7.27 8.61 -2.07
N GLY A 5 -6.51 8.87 -1.01
CA GLY A 5 -5.54 7.92 -0.45
C GLY A 5 -6.21 6.64 0.06
N SER A 6 -7.28 6.77 0.86
CA SER A 6 -8.05 5.62 1.37
C SER A 6 -8.68 4.81 0.23
N ALA A 7 -9.16 5.47 -0.83
CA ALA A 7 -9.68 4.81 -2.02
C ALA A 7 -8.64 3.96 -2.74
N LEU A 8 -7.46 4.53 -2.98
CA LEU A 8 -6.35 3.83 -3.63
C LEU A 8 -5.88 2.66 -2.78
N LEU A 9 -5.66 2.85 -1.47
CA LEU A 9 -5.26 1.78 -0.55
C LEU A 9 -6.29 0.64 -0.53
N THR A 10 -7.59 0.96 -0.48
CA THR A 10 -8.66 -0.05 -0.48
C THR A 10 -8.68 -0.83 -1.79
N GLY A 11 -8.60 -0.14 -2.93
CA GLY A 11 -8.60 -0.75 -4.26
C GLY A 11 -7.37 -1.63 -4.51
N PHE A 12 -6.17 -1.14 -4.18
CA PHE A 12 -4.95 -1.95 -4.28
C PHE A 12 -4.99 -3.15 -3.32
N GLY A 13 -5.52 -2.97 -2.11
CA GLY A 13 -5.71 -4.09 -1.18
C GLY A 13 -6.61 -5.18 -1.76
N LEU A 14 -7.67 -4.79 -2.49
CA LEU A 14 -8.53 -5.75 -3.19
C LEU A 14 -7.79 -6.46 -4.33
N VAL A 15 -6.98 -5.75 -5.13
CA VAL A 15 -6.16 -6.38 -6.18
C VAL A 15 -5.21 -7.44 -5.59
N TRP A 16 -4.53 -7.11 -4.49
CA TRP A 16 -3.63 -8.05 -3.80
C TRP A 16 -4.38 -9.22 -3.17
N TRP A 17 -5.56 -8.98 -2.61
CA TRP A 17 -6.42 -10.04 -2.08
C TRP A 17 -6.81 -11.01 -3.19
N LEU A 18 -7.30 -10.49 -4.33
CA LEU A 18 -7.72 -11.30 -5.47
C LEU A 18 -6.55 -12.12 -6.03
N ALA A 19 -5.36 -11.52 -6.11
CA ALA A 19 -4.13 -12.22 -6.45
C ALA A 19 -3.80 -13.35 -5.46
N GLY A 20 -3.97 -13.14 -4.15
CA GLY A 20 -3.80 -14.20 -3.16
C GLY A 20 -4.85 -15.32 -3.29
N THR A 21 -6.11 -14.96 -3.53
CA THR A 21 -7.20 -15.93 -3.67
C THR A 21 -7.16 -16.76 -4.93
N SER A 22 -6.56 -16.26 -6.02
CA SER A 22 -6.42 -17.08 -7.24
C SER A 22 -5.45 -18.25 -7.09
N ALA A 23 -4.65 -18.27 -6.02
CA ALA A 23 -3.83 -19.40 -5.61
C ALA A 23 -4.56 -20.35 -4.62
N VAL A 24 -5.75 -19.97 -4.13
CA VAL A 24 -6.62 -20.85 -3.33
C VAL A 24 -7.32 -21.79 -4.29
N GLY A 25 -7.15 -23.11 -4.10
CA GLY A 25 -7.82 -24.10 -4.92
C GLY A 25 -9.35 -24.09 -4.79
N GLU A 26 -10.03 -24.74 -5.72
CA GLU A 26 -11.46 -25.05 -5.60
C GLU A 26 -11.73 -25.99 -4.40
N PRO A 27 -12.87 -25.86 -3.71
CA PRO A 27 -13.98 -24.93 -3.95
C PRO A 27 -13.87 -23.61 -3.17
N LEU A 28 -12.70 -23.30 -2.60
CA LEU A 28 -12.55 -22.24 -1.60
C LEU A 28 -12.32 -20.86 -2.20
N TRP A 29 -11.86 -20.77 -3.45
CA TRP A 29 -11.57 -19.49 -4.09
C TRP A 29 -12.77 -18.53 -4.19
N PRO A 30 -14.02 -18.96 -4.52
CA PRO A 30 -15.14 -18.02 -4.64
C PRO A 30 -15.50 -17.45 -3.28
N VAL A 31 -15.46 -18.28 -2.24
CA VAL A 31 -15.72 -17.89 -0.85
C VAL A 31 -14.68 -16.88 -0.39
N ALA A 32 -13.40 -17.14 -0.66
CA ALA A 32 -12.32 -16.24 -0.30
C ALA A 32 -12.39 -14.92 -1.09
N ALA A 33 -12.72 -14.94 -2.38
CA ALA A 33 -12.90 -13.74 -3.20
C ALA A 33 -14.08 -12.88 -2.69
N LEU A 34 -15.22 -13.51 -2.39
CA LEU A 34 -16.38 -12.83 -1.82
C LEU A 34 -16.07 -12.21 -0.46
N ALA A 35 -15.33 -12.91 0.41
CA ALA A 35 -14.87 -12.38 1.68
C ALA A 35 -14.00 -11.13 1.48
N GLY A 36 -13.09 -11.13 0.50
CA GLY A 36 -12.28 -9.96 0.16
C GLY A 36 -13.10 -8.77 -0.33
N CYS A 37 -14.07 -9.00 -1.22
CA CYS A 37 -14.98 -7.96 -1.68
C CYS A 37 -15.80 -7.36 -0.52
N ALA A 38 -16.28 -8.21 0.40
CA ALA A 38 -17.01 -7.76 1.58
C ALA A 38 -16.13 -6.94 2.54
N LEU A 39 -14.89 -7.38 2.78
CA LEU A 39 -13.90 -6.65 3.58
C LEU A 39 -13.56 -5.31 2.95
N ALA A 40 -13.26 -5.26 1.65
CA ALA A 40 -12.98 -4.01 0.93
C ALA A 40 -14.17 -3.04 1.01
N ALA A 41 -15.40 -3.54 0.86
CA ALA A 41 -16.60 -2.72 1.02
C ALA A 41 -16.78 -2.20 2.46
N GLY A 42 -16.45 -3.02 3.46
CA GLY A 42 -16.41 -2.62 4.87
C GLY A 42 -15.42 -1.49 5.13
N VAL A 43 -14.16 -1.68 4.71
CA VAL A 43 -13.09 -0.67 4.81
C VAL A 43 -13.52 0.62 4.13
N TRP A 44 -14.01 0.54 2.88
CA TRP A 44 -14.50 1.70 2.12
C TRP A 44 -15.60 2.45 2.87
N ARG A 45 -16.60 1.76 3.44
CA ARG A 45 -17.69 2.38 4.20
C ARG A 45 -17.16 3.12 5.44
N THR A 46 -16.18 2.56 6.16
CA THR A 46 -15.58 3.22 7.34
C THR A 46 -14.77 4.47 7.00
N GLY A 47 -14.16 4.51 5.80
CA GLY A 47 -13.40 5.67 5.30
C GLY A 47 -14.27 6.74 4.64
N ARG A 48 -15.46 6.39 4.14
CA ARG A 48 -16.33 7.29 3.34
C ARG A 48 -16.76 8.56 4.09
N GLY A 49 -16.82 8.54 5.42
CA GLY A 49 -17.15 9.72 6.23
C GLY A 49 -15.97 10.66 6.55
N ARG A 50 -14.72 10.24 6.31
CA ARG A 50 -13.53 10.84 6.92
C ARG A 50 -12.66 11.64 5.93
N GLY A 51 -13.16 12.74 5.37
CA GLY A 51 -12.26 13.65 4.66
C GLY A 51 -12.93 14.81 3.96
N LYS A 52 -12.29 15.97 4.02
CA LYS A 52 -12.68 17.17 3.27
C LYS A 52 -12.44 16.97 1.76
N PRO A 53 -13.25 17.56 0.88
CA PRO A 53 -12.96 17.62 -0.56
C PRO A 53 -11.55 18.18 -0.75
N GLY A 54 -10.70 17.42 -1.45
CA GLY A 54 -9.32 17.87 -1.69
C GLY A 54 -9.29 18.97 -2.74
N THR A 55 -8.54 20.04 -2.49
CA THR A 55 -8.09 20.95 -3.55
C THR A 55 -7.14 20.22 -4.48
N ALA A 56 -7.16 20.58 -5.77
CA ALA A 56 -6.27 19.97 -6.76
C ALA A 56 -4.80 20.25 -6.38
N PRO A 57 -3.90 19.25 -6.46
CA PRO A 57 -2.50 19.46 -6.13
C PRO A 57 -1.83 20.43 -7.13
N PRO A 58 -0.85 21.23 -6.66
CA PRO A 58 -0.02 22.07 -7.52
C PRO A 58 0.60 21.30 -8.71
N PRO A 59 0.86 21.96 -9.86
CA PRO A 59 1.37 21.31 -11.07
C PRO A 59 2.69 20.56 -10.90
N ASP A 60 3.59 21.06 -10.05
CA ASP A 60 4.89 20.48 -9.72
C ASP A 60 4.74 19.16 -8.92
N VAL A 61 3.85 19.15 -7.92
CA VAL A 61 3.48 17.95 -7.14
C VAL A 61 2.83 16.91 -8.05
N ARG A 62 1.93 17.34 -8.93
CA ARG A 62 1.29 16.45 -9.92
C ARG A 62 2.31 15.83 -10.87
N ARG A 63 3.26 16.61 -11.39
CA ARG A 63 4.33 16.12 -12.28
C ARG A 63 5.22 15.11 -11.58
N ARG A 64 5.63 15.38 -10.33
CA ARG A 64 6.41 14.43 -9.52
C ARG A 64 5.64 13.13 -9.28
N PHE A 65 4.36 13.22 -8.93
CA PHE A 65 3.50 12.05 -8.73
C PHE A 65 3.42 11.17 -10.00
N VAL A 66 3.20 11.77 -11.17
CA VAL A 66 3.18 11.05 -12.45
C VAL A 66 4.52 10.37 -12.73
N TRP A 67 5.65 11.05 -12.50
CA TRP A 67 6.98 10.47 -12.70
C TRP A 67 7.28 9.30 -11.76
N VAL A 68 6.93 9.43 -10.48
CA VAL A 68 7.14 8.38 -9.49
C VAL A 68 6.29 7.14 -9.83
N ASN A 69 5.06 7.34 -10.29
CA ASN A 69 4.20 6.24 -10.76
C ASN A 69 4.71 5.62 -12.07
N ALA A 70 5.19 6.42 -13.03
CA ALA A 70 5.78 5.91 -14.26
C ALA A 70 7.03 5.05 -13.98
N LEU A 71 7.90 5.50 -13.06
CA LEU A 71 9.07 4.74 -12.63
C LEU A 71 8.68 3.42 -11.96
N GLN A 72 7.61 3.41 -11.16
CA GLN A 72 7.09 2.17 -10.56
C GLN A 72 6.63 1.17 -11.63
N TRP A 73 5.84 1.62 -12.61
CA TRP A 73 5.39 0.74 -13.70
C TRP A 73 6.55 0.16 -14.48
N LEU A 74 7.58 0.98 -14.75
CA LEU A 74 8.82 0.51 -15.36
C LEU A 74 9.52 -0.53 -14.49
N ALA A 75 9.67 -0.27 -13.19
CA ALA A 75 10.30 -1.21 -12.25
C ALA A 75 9.54 -2.54 -12.17
N ILE A 76 8.19 -2.51 -12.13
CA ILE A 76 7.33 -3.71 -12.18
C ILE A 76 7.59 -4.51 -13.47
N ALA A 77 7.63 -3.83 -14.62
CA ALA A 77 7.90 -4.48 -15.90
C ALA A 77 9.29 -5.13 -15.93
N VAL A 78 10.31 -4.44 -15.41
CA VAL A 78 11.68 -4.95 -15.32
C VAL A 78 11.76 -6.19 -14.44
N VAL A 79 11.19 -6.17 -13.24
CA VAL A 79 11.23 -7.35 -12.34
C VAL A 79 10.42 -8.51 -12.89
N ALA A 80 9.25 -8.25 -13.49
CA ALA A 80 8.42 -9.30 -14.08
C ALA A 80 9.13 -9.97 -15.29
N PHE A 81 9.70 -9.16 -16.18
CA PHE A 81 10.46 -9.67 -17.32
C PHE A 81 11.73 -10.39 -16.89
N GLY A 82 12.49 -9.81 -15.95
CA GLY A 82 13.72 -10.40 -15.43
C GLY A 82 13.47 -11.75 -14.77
N ALA A 83 12.48 -11.85 -13.87
CA ALA A 83 12.13 -13.11 -13.22
C ALA A 83 11.64 -14.18 -14.22
N SER A 84 10.84 -13.78 -15.21
CA SER A 84 10.41 -14.69 -16.28
C SER A 84 11.60 -15.22 -17.09
N LYS A 85 12.56 -14.36 -17.44
CA LYS A 85 13.78 -14.74 -18.18
C LYS A 85 14.74 -15.57 -17.35
N ALA A 86 14.79 -15.35 -16.05
CA ALA A 86 15.57 -16.12 -15.10
C ALA A 86 14.94 -17.49 -14.76
N GLY A 87 13.75 -17.80 -15.29
CA GLY A 87 13.07 -19.07 -15.03
C GLY A 87 12.44 -19.18 -13.65
N VAL A 88 12.23 -18.05 -12.96
CA VAL A 88 11.63 -17.97 -11.62
C VAL A 88 10.35 -17.09 -11.61
N PRO A 89 9.38 -17.31 -12.52
CA PRO A 89 8.17 -16.48 -12.58
C PRO A 89 7.33 -16.51 -11.30
N GLU A 90 7.48 -17.55 -10.47
CA GLU A 90 6.84 -17.67 -9.15
C GLU A 90 7.28 -16.59 -8.15
N LEU A 91 8.45 -15.96 -8.35
CA LEU A 91 8.92 -14.86 -7.51
C LEU A 91 8.36 -13.50 -7.92
N ILE A 92 7.66 -13.39 -9.05
CA ILE A 92 7.09 -12.14 -9.55
C ILE A 92 6.21 -11.44 -8.50
N PRO A 93 5.25 -12.11 -7.83
CA PRO A 93 4.42 -11.46 -6.81
C PRO A 93 5.25 -10.87 -5.67
N ALA A 94 6.25 -11.61 -5.20
CA ALA A 94 7.15 -11.18 -4.13
C ALA A 94 7.99 -9.96 -4.53
N LEU A 95 8.59 -9.98 -5.73
CA LEU A 95 9.39 -8.87 -6.26
C LEU A 95 8.53 -7.62 -6.50
N VAL A 96 7.32 -7.79 -7.03
CA VAL A 96 6.36 -6.70 -7.23
C VAL A 96 5.96 -6.08 -5.89
N ALA A 97 5.72 -6.88 -4.84
CA ALA A 97 5.43 -6.36 -3.50
C ALA A 97 6.57 -5.50 -2.94
N VAL A 98 7.82 -5.91 -3.15
CA VAL A 98 9.00 -5.09 -2.79
C VAL A 98 9.03 -3.78 -3.57
N VAL A 99 8.85 -3.82 -4.90
CA VAL A 99 8.84 -2.61 -5.74
C VAL A 99 7.74 -1.64 -5.30
N VAL A 100 6.54 -2.15 -5.06
CA VAL A 100 5.41 -1.36 -4.56
C VAL A 100 5.75 -0.78 -3.20
N GLY A 101 6.25 -1.58 -2.26
CA GLY A 101 6.63 -1.11 -0.92
C GLY A 101 7.71 -0.01 -0.94
N VAL A 102 8.74 -0.15 -1.78
CA VAL A 102 9.78 0.87 -1.97
C VAL A 102 9.20 2.15 -2.58
N HIS A 103 8.26 2.05 -3.52
CA HIS A 103 7.57 3.20 -4.11
C HIS A 103 6.78 4.04 -3.08
N PHE A 104 6.30 3.43 -1.99
CA PHE A 104 5.65 4.17 -0.90
C PHE A 104 6.61 5.12 -0.16
N LEU A 105 7.94 4.92 -0.23
CA LEU A 105 8.91 5.81 0.42
C LEU A 105 8.93 7.21 -0.22
N PRO A 106 9.12 7.37 -1.56
CA PRO A 106 8.93 8.66 -2.22
C PRO A 106 7.59 9.34 -1.91
N LEU A 107 6.49 8.57 -1.91
CA LEU A 107 5.15 9.09 -1.62
C LEU A 107 5.05 9.62 -0.18
N ALA A 108 5.64 8.92 0.78
CA ALA A 108 5.66 9.34 2.17
C ALA A 108 6.40 10.67 2.35
N THR A 109 7.54 10.86 1.69
CA THR A 109 8.23 12.16 1.64
C THR A 109 7.41 13.24 0.92
N LEU A 110 6.74 12.90 -0.18
CA LEU A 110 5.97 13.87 -0.98
C LEU A 110 4.71 14.36 -0.23
N PHE A 111 4.08 13.49 0.56
CA PHE A 111 2.85 13.79 1.30
C PHE A 111 3.06 14.04 2.80
N GLY A 112 4.29 13.95 3.30
CA GLY A 112 4.64 14.15 4.71
C GLY A 112 4.02 13.14 5.68
N GLN A 113 3.51 12.00 5.20
CA GLN A 113 2.77 11.05 6.01
C GLN A 113 3.64 9.87 6.46
N ARG A 114 3.97 9.84 7.76
CA ARG A 114 4.72 8.74 8.39
C ARG A 114 4.05 7.38 8.23
N ARG A 115 2.72 7.36 8.01
CA ARG A 115 1.93 6.15 7.72
C ARG A 115 2.45 5.41 6.49
N PHE A 116 2.79 6.14 5.42
CA PHE A 116 3.28 5.53 4.19
C PHE A 116 4.68 4.91 4.34
N HIS A 117 5.53 5.39 5.27
CA HIS A 117 6.78 4.70 5.60
C HIS A 117 6.52 3.33 6.20
N LEU A 118 5.58 3.23 7.15
CA LEU A 118 5.25 1.96 7.81
C LEU A 118 4.60 0.99 6.81
N THR A 119 3.63 1.45 6.02
CA THR A 119 2.99 0.65 4.97
C THR A 119 4.02 0.13 3.97
N GLY A 120 4.91 1.01 3.49
CA GLY A 120 5.98 0.63 2.57
C GLY A 120 6.92 -0.42 3.15
N ALA A 121 7.39 -0.22 4.40
CA ALA A 121 8.26 -1.16 5.08
C ALA A 121 7.60 -2.54 5.28
N LEU A 122 6.33 -2.57 5.70
CA LEU A 122 5.58 -3.81 5.85
C LEU A 122 5.39 -4.56 4.52
N LEU A 123 5.14 -3.83 3.42
CA LEU A 123 5.04 -4.42 2.08
C LEU A 123 6.39 -4.98 1.60
N VAL A 124 7.49 -4.30 1.88
CA VAL A 124 8.84 -4.82 1.59
C VAL A 124 9.09 -6.09 2.38
N VAL A 125 8.79 -6.11 3.68
CA VAL A 125 8.93 -7.31 4.52
C VAL A 125 8.08 -8.47 3.99
N ALA A 126 6.82 -8.21 3.62
CA ALA A 126 5.94 -9.22 3.03
C ALA A 126 6.50 -9.79 1.71
N GLY A 127 7.03 -8.91 0.84
CA GLY A 127 7.68 -9.32 -0.41
C GLY A 127 8.94 -10.15 -0.17
N VAL A 128 9.82 -9.73 0.76
CA VAL A 128 11.03 -10.48 1.14
C VAL A 128 10.68 -11.84 1.74
N ALA A 129 9.66 -11.90 2.60
CA ALA A 129 9.18 -13.16 3.17
C ALA A 129 8.64 -14.11 2.08
N GLY A 130 7.86 -13.59 1.12
CA GLY A 130 7.41 -14.36 -0.04
C GLY A 130 8.55 -14.87 -0.90
N ALA A 131 9.57 -14.05 -1.15
CA ALA A 131 10.76 -14.46 -1.88
C ALA A 131 11.52 -15.56 -1.13
N ALA A 132 11.70 -15.42 0.19
CA ALA A 132 12.34 -16.45 1.02
C ALA A 132 11.58 -17.79 0.97
N ILE A 133 10.24 -17.75 1.01
CA ILE A 133 9.39 -18.94 0.85
C ILE A 133 9.64 -19.61 -0.51
N GLY A 134 9.70 -18.85 -1.60
CA GLY A 134 9.99 -19.40 -2.91
C GLY A 134 11.41 -20.00 -3.00
N LEU A 135 12.40 -19.34 -2.41
CA LEU A 135 13.80 -19.79 -2.43
C LEU A 135 14.05 -21.07 -1.64
N VAL A 136 13.22 -21.40 -0.65
CA VAL A 136 13.28 -22.70 0.06
C VAL A 136 12.51 -23.82 -0.67
N GLY A 137 12.05 -23.57 -1.90
CA GLY A 137 11.40 -24.58 -2.75
C GLY A 137 9.91 -24.77 -2.45
N ALA A 138 9.26 -23.85 -1.74
CA ALA A 138 7.82 -23.90 -1.52
C ALA A 138 7.06 -23.70 -2.85
N PRO A 139 5.83 -24.23 -2.96
CA PRO A 139 5.04 -24.08 -4.17
C PRO A 139 4.70 -22.60 -4.45
N ALA A 140 4.60 -22.25 -5.73
CA ALA A 140 4.25 -20.88 -6.17
C ALA A 140 2.95 -20.36 -5.54
N SER A 141 1.98 -21.25 -5.29
CA SER A 141 0.74 -20.90 -4.59
C SER A 141 1.00 -20.38 -3.17
N ALA A 142 1.96 -20.95 -2.44
CA ALA A 142 2.32 -20.50 -1.09
C ALA A 142 2.94 -19.09 -1.11
N VAL A 143 3.81 -18.82 -2.08
CA VAL A 143 4.39 -17.47 -2.28
C VAL A 143 3.28 -16.47 -2.58
N GLN A 144 2.41 -16.79 -3.54
CA GLN A 144 1.34 -15.91 -4.00
C GLN A 144 0.29 -15.64 -2.92
N MET A 145 -0.15 -16.67 -2.18
CA MET A 145 -1.07 -16.51 -1.05
C MET A 145 -0.47 -15.64 0.04
N THR A 146 0.79 -15.91 0.43
CA THR A 146 1.45 -15.17 1.50
C THR A 146 1.57 -13.70 1.16
N VAL A 147 2.11 -13.39 -0.02
CA VAL A 147 2.32 -12.00 -0.45
C VAL A 147 0.98 -11.30 -0.68
N GLY A 148 0.03 -11.95 -1.37
CA GLY A 148 -1.28 -11.39 -1.69
C GLY A 148 -2.09 -11.03 -0.45
N PHE A 149 -2.24 -11.96 0.49
CA PHE A 149 -2.99 -11.70 1.71
C PHE A 149 -2.28 -10.72 2.64
N ALA A 150 -0.96 -10.84 2.81
CA ALA A 150 -0.21 -9.89 3.65
C ALA A 150 -0.35 -8.46 3.11
N ALA A 151 -0.14 -8.26 1.80
CA ALA A 151 -0.27 -6.95 1.18
C ALA A 151 -1.69 -6.37 1.31
N ALA A 152 -2.72 -7.19 1.10
CA ALA A 152 -4.11 -6.78 1.28
C ALA A 152 -4.40 -6.30 2.72
N ILE A 153 -3.98 -7.09 3.71
CA ILE A 153 -4.17 -6.78 5.14
C ILE A 153 -3.42 -5.50 5.53
N ILE A 154 -2.17 -5.34 5.09
CA ILE A 154 -1.37 -4.14 5.34
C ILE A 154 -2.05 -2.88 4.77
N LEU A 155 -2.56 -2.96 3.52
CA LEU A 155 -3.18 -1.83 2.84
C LEU A 155 -4.54 -1.46 3.47
N TRP A 156 -5.39 -2.45 3.75
CA TRP A 156 -6.67 -2.23 4.43
C TRP A 156 -6.49 -1.76 5.88
N GLY A 157 -5.52 -2.33 6.61
CA GLY A 157 -5.13 -1.86 7.93
C GLY A 157 -4.72 -0.40 7.91
N THR A 158 -3.90 0.00 6.94
CA THR A 158 -3.50 1.42 6.73
C THR A 158 -4.71 2.31 6.40
N ALA A 159 -5.65 1.82 5.59
CA ALA A 159 -6.85 2.56 5.22
C ALA A 159 -7.83 2.74 6.40
N SER A 160 -7.89 1.79 7.34
CA SER A 160 -8.79 1.79 8.48
C SER A 160 -8.21 2.45 9.73
N LEU A 161 -6.92 2.26 10.01
CA LEU A 161 -6.21 2.86 11.14
C LEU A 161 -5.82 4.31 10.77
N GLY A 162 -6.78 5.21 10.87
CA GLY A 162 -6.47 6.63 11.02
C GLY A 162 -5.81 6.86 12.38
N LEU A 163 -4.54 6.49 12.54
CA LEU A 163 -3.83 6.70 13.81
C LEU A 163 -3.79 8.20 14.12
N PRO A 164 -4.12 8.64 15.35
CA PRO A 164 -4.03 10.04 15.72
C PRO A 164 -2.63 10.53 15.39
N GLU A 165 -2.53 11.64 14.67
CA GLU A 165 -1.26 12.33 14.48
C GLU A 165 -0.73 12.65 15.89
N MET A 166 0.33 11.95 16.31
CA MET A 166 1.07 12.29 17.53
C MET A 166 1.45 13.75 17.39
N GLY A 167 0.82 14.59 18.20
CA GLY A 167 0.81 16.03 18.07
C GLY A 167 2.21 16.58 17.83
N GLN A 168 2.32 17.39 16.79
CA GLN A 168 3.21 18.53 16.89
C GLN A 168 2.57 19.49 17.90
N ASP A 169 2.69 19.14 19.18
CA ASP A 169 2.49 20.07 20.27
C ASP A 169 3.72 20.98 20.28
N THR A 170 3.74 21.87 19.28
CA THR A 170 4.52 23.10 19.33
C THR A 170 3.53 24.25 19.43
N ASP A 171 2.51 24.08 20.28
CA ASP A 171 1.92 25.18 21.01
C ASP A 171 2.99 25.68 22.00
N ARG A 172 3.94 26.45 21.47
CA ARG A 172 4.64 27.41 22.31
C ARG A 172 3.78 28.67 22.25
N PRO A 173 3.07 29.02 23.32
CA PRO A 173 2.22 30.20 23.32
C PRO A 173 3.07 31.42 22.98
N GLU A 174 2.57 32.21 22.02
CA GLU A 174 3.03 33.57 21.77
C GLU A 174 3.05 34.33 23.08
N ALA A 175 4.25 34.66 23.57
CA ALA A 175 4.40 35.57 24.67
C ALA A 175 4.23 37.00 24.14
N GLU A 176 3.00 37.49 24.11
CA GLU A 176 2.65 38.90 24.31
C GLU A 176 1.14 38.97 24.62
N PRO A 177 0.67 39.86 25.52
CA PRO A 177 0.91 41.29 25.34
C PRO A 177 0.91 42.20 26.60
N THR A 178 1.25 43.47 26.34
CA THR A 178 0.74 44.73 26.94
C THR A 178 1.20 45.17 28.33
N GLY A 179 2.06 46.20 28.32
CA GLY A 179 2.11 47.23 29.35
C GLY A 179 2.22 48.61 28.69
N THR A 180 1.06 49.23 28.42
CA THR A 180 0.87 50.69 28.30
C THR A 180 -0.06 51.10 29.46
N PRO A 181 -0.07 52.35 29.93
CA PRO A 181 -0.08 53.62 29.18
C PRO A 181 1.27 54.32 29.04
#